data_AF-A0A7J0F2Q8-F1
#
_entry.id   AF-A0A7J0F2Q8-F1
#
_cell.length_a   1.000
_cell.length_b   1.000
_cell.length_c   1.000
_cell.angle_alpha   90.00
_cell.angle_beta   90.00
_cell.angle_gamma   90.00
#
_symmetry.space_group_name_H-M   'P 1'
#
loop_
_entity.id
_entity.type
_entity.pdbx_description
1 polymer ?
#
loop_
_entity_poly.entity_id
_entity_poly.type
_entity_poly.pdbx_seq_one_letter_code
_entity_poly.pdbx_strand_id
1 'polypeptide(L)'
;MASSSSLNFPLFALSLILLSTSLTTTNATFSEEISKAIALKRMEKTTHLHFYFHDILSGKNPTAVKIAGAKDTPVMAFGSTFMIDDPLTEGRELTSKLVWQSPGNVRFRGPKQPPRVSNVVGGSGLFRLARGYALAHTVWFDVKTKDTTVEYNVYLVHY
;
A
#
# COMPACT_ATOMS: atom_id res chain seq x y z
N MET A 1 34.98 16.10 -67.98
CA MET A 1 33.92 15.62 -67.06
C MET A 1 34.58 15.16 -65.77
N ALA A 2 34.53 15.97 -64.71
CA ALA A 2 34.93 15.56 -63.37
C ALA A 2 33.90 16.14 -62.39
N SER A 3 33.23 15.23 -61.68
CA SER A 3 32.11 15.48 -60.77
C SER A 3 32.61 16.14 -59.48
N SER A 4 32.20 17.38 -59.21
CA SER A 4 32.44 18.08 -57.94
C SER A 4 31.18 18.04 -57.07
N SER A 5 30.96 16.92 -56.37
CA SER A 5 29.83 16.77 -55.42
C SER A 5 30.22 16.20 -54.04
N SER A 6 31.51 16.03 -53.75
CA SER A 6 31.98 15.38 -52.51
C SER A 6 31.99 16.27 -51.26
N LEU A 7 31.97 17.60 -51.40
CA LEU A 7 32.03 18.55 -50.26
C LEU A 7 30.69 18.74 -49.53
N ASN A 8 29.56 18.36 -50.13
CA ASN A 8 28.23 18.52 -49.53
C ASN A 8 27.87 17.39 -48.54
N PHE A 9 28.46 16.21 -48.72
CA PHE A 9 28.20 15.05 -47.87
C PHE A 9 28.67 15.23 -46.40
N PRO A 10 29.88 15.72 -46.09
CA PRO A 10 30.30 15.92 -44.71
C PRO A 10 29.49 17.01 -43.99
N LEU A 11 29.10 18.08 -44.70
CA LEU A 11 28.25 19.15 -44.14
C LEU A 11 26.83 18.66 -43.82
N PHE A 12 26.27 17.83 -44.70
CA PHE A 12 24.98 17.20 -44.48
C PHE A 12 25.02 16.25 -43.27
N ALA A 13 26.04 15.41 -43.16
CA ALA A 13 26.23 14.51 -42.03
C ALA A 13 26.40 15.27 -40.70
N LEU A 14 27.18 16.37 -40.71
CA LEU A 14 27.36 17.23 -39.54
C LEU A 14 26.05 17.90 -39.11
N SER A 15 25.23 18.36 -40.07
CA SER A 15 23.91 18.93 -39.78
C SER A 15 22.96 17.92 -39.15
N LEU A 16 23.03 16.64 -39.57
CA LEU A 16 22.22 15.56 -39.03
C LEU A 16 22.62 15.23 -37.59
N ILE A 17 23.94 15.25 -37.31
CA ILE A 17 24.49 15.04 -35.96
C ILE A 17 24.03 16.18 -35.03
N LEU A 18 24.18 17.43 -35.44
CA LEU A 18 23.75 18.61 -34.65
C LEU A 18 22.24 18.63 -34.39
N LEU A 19 21.44 18.22 -35.39
CA LEU A 19 19.99 18.11 -35.25
C LEU A 19 19.63 16.98 -34.26
N SER A 20 20.26 15.82 -34.36
CA SER A 20 20.01 14.69 -33.46
C SER A 20 20.34 15.01 -32.00
N THR A 21 21.47 15.69 -31.73
CA THR A 21 21.83 16.11 -30.37
C THR A 21 20.85 17.14 -29.83
N SER A 22 20.37 18.06 -30.67
CA SER A 22 19.36 19.06 -30.28
C SER A 22 18.05 18.40 -29.86
N LEU A 23 17.54 17.43 -30.65
CA LEU A 23 16.33 16.67 -30.30
C LEU A 23 16.48 15.87 -29.00
N THR A 24 17.68 15.31 -28.74
CA THR A 24 17.92 14.59 -27.47
C THR A 24 17.97 15.53 -26.26
N THR A 25 18.58 16.71 -26.40
CA THR A 25 18.66 17.70 -25.32
C THR A 25 17.29 18.28 -24.96
N THR A 26 16.45 18.60 -25.96
CA THR A 26 15.11 19.16 -25.70
C THR A 26 14.21 18.20 -24.95
N ASN A 27 14.27 16.90 -25.26
CA ASN A 27 13.46 15.90 -24.58
C ASN A 27 13.92 15.70 -23.13
N ALA A 28 15.23 15.67 -22.90
CA ALA A 28 15.79 15.52 -21.57
C ALA A 28 15.50 16.74 -20.68
N THR A 29 15.71 17.96 -21.18
CA THR A 29 15.45 19.19 -20.41
C THR A 29 13.97 19.41 -20.15
N PHE A 30 13.11 19.20 -21.14
CA PHE A 30 11.66 19.29 -20.98
C PHE A 30 11.13 18.27 -19.96
N SER A 31 11.65 17.04 -19.99
CA SER A 31 11.30 16.00 -19.02
C SER A 31 11.72 16.36 -17.59
N GLU A 32 12.93 16.92 -17.42
CA GLU A 32 13.42 17.38 -16.11
C GLU A 32 12.61 18.58 -15.58
N GLU A 33 12.30 19.54 -16.44
CA GLU A 33 11.54 20.74 -16.08
C GLU A 33 10.10 20.41 -15.69
N ILE A 34 9.43 19.52 -16.44
CA ILE A 34 8.12 18.99 -16.05
C ILE A 34 8.21 18.24 -14.72
N SER A 35 9.23 17.41 -14.54
CA SER A 35 9.42 16.66 -13.28
C SER A 35 9.61 17.60 -12.09
N LYS A 36 10.42 18.66 -12.24
CA LYS A 36 10.60 19.72 -11.23
C LYS A 36 9.33 20.52 -11.00
N ALA A 37 8.60 20.92 -12.04
CA ALA A 37 7.35 21.66 -11.90
C ALA A 37 6.25 20.82 -11.21
N ILE A 38 6.17 19.52 -11.52
CA ILE A 38 5.27 18.56 -10.85
C ILE A 38 5.67 18.37 -9.39
N ALA A 39 6.97 18.21 -9.11
CA ALA A 39 7.48 18.08 -7.74
C ALA A 39 7.25 19.36 -6.91
N LEU A 40 7.50 20.54 -7.49
CA LEU A 40 7.35 21.84 -6.83
C LEU A 40 5.88 22.20 -6.55
N LYS A 41 4.94 21.76 -7.40
CA LYS A 41 3.49 21.92 -7.15
C LYS A 41 2.93 20.95 -6.11
N ARG A 42 3.63 19.87 -5.80
CA ARG A 42 3.17 18.84 -4.87
C ARG A 42 3.66 19.14 -3.46
N MET A 43 2.77 19.69 -2.64
CA MET A 43 3.04 19.86 -1.21
C MET A 43 2.98 18.50 -0.53
N GLU A 44 4.09 18.11 0.11
CA GLU A 44 4.12 16.90 0.91
C GLU A 44 3.18 17.04 2.12
N LYS A 45 2.42 15.97 2.40
CA LYS A 45 1.48 15.86 3.50
C LYS A 45 1.80 14.61 4.31
N THR A 46 1.73 14.75 5.62
CA THR A 46 1.78 13.62 6.55
C THR A 46 0.38 13.27 7.02
N THR A 47 0.06 11.98 7.09
CA THR A 47 -1.23 11.52 7.61
C THR A 47 -1.02 10.35 8.56
N HIS A 48 -1.67 10.40 9.71
CA HIS A 48 -1.78 9.29 10.65
C HIS A 48 -3.22 8.80 10.66
N LEU A 49 -3.42 7.53 10.31
CA LEU A 49 -4.71 6.85 10.35
C LEU A 49 -4.72 5.87 11.52
N HIS A 50 -5.83 5.85 12.25
CA HIS A 50 -6.07 4.89 13.34
C HIS A 50 -7.45 4.26 13.16
N PHE A 51 -7.47 2.94 13.07
CA PHE A 51 -8.71 2.18 12.85
C PHE A 51 -8.52 0.71 13.29
N TYR A 52 -9.62 -0.04 13.27
CA TYR A 52 -9.68 -1.43 13.67
C TYR A 52 -10.22 -2.30 12.53
N PHE A 53 -9.57 -3.43 12.29
CA PHE A 53 -10.07 -4.52 11.44
C PHE A 53 -10.69 -5.60 12.31
N HIS A 54 -11.80 -6.17 11.85
CA HIS A 54 -12.50 -7.26 12.53
C HIS A 54 -12.58 -8.47 11.60
N ASP A 55 -11.67 -9.41 11.79
CA ASP A 55 -11.62 -10.68 11.07
C ASP A 55 -12.61 -11.64 11.72
N ILE A 56 -13.79 -11.80 11.10
CA ILE A 56 -14.89 -12.62 11.61
C ILE A 56 -15.00 -13.87 10.74
N LEU A 57 -14.56 -14.99 11.30
CA LEU A 57 -14.58 -16.31 10.68
C LEU A 57 -15.84 -17.11 11.06
N SER A 58 -16.57 -16.66 12.08
CA SER A 58 -17.71 -17.39 12.65
C SER A 58 -19.06 -16.67 12.51
N GLY A 59 -20.13 -17.34 12.94
CA GLY A 59 -21.49 -16.77 12.94
C GLY A 59 -22.22 -16.89 11.60
N LYS A 60 -23.37 -16.19 11.50
CA LYS A 60 -24.22 -16.22 10.30
C LYS A 60 -23.72 -15.32 9.17
N ASN A 61 -22.95 -14.29 9.51
CA ASN A 61 -22.44 -13.28 8.57
C ASN A 61 -20.92 -13.16 8.74
N PRO A 62 -20.14 -14.19 8.37
CA PRO A 62 -18.68 -14.10 8.41
C PRO A 62 -18.19 -13.06 7.40
N THR A 63 -17.11 -12.36 7.76
CA THR A 63 -16.42 -11.39 6.90
C THR A 63 -15.14 -11.97 6.29
N ALA A 64 -14.67 -13.09 6.84
CA ALA A 64 -13.58 -13.87 6.28
C ALA A 64 -14.02 -15.32 6.01
N VAL A 65 -13.75 -15.81 4.81
CA VAL A 65 -14.15 -17.17 4.38
C VAL A 65 -12.97 -17.87 3.71
N LYS A 66 -12.69 -19.11 4.13
CA LYS A 66 -11.67 -19.96 3.48
C LYS A 66 -12.14 -20.37 2.08
N ILE A 67 -11.42 -19.93 1.05
CA ILE A 67 -11.73 -20.23 -0.35
C ILE A 67 -10.86 -21.36 -0.94
N ALA A 68 -9.71 -21.64 -0.33
CA ALA A 68 -8.85 -22.75 -0.72
C ALA A 68 -8.03 -23.29 0.46
N GLY A 69 -7.54 -24.52 0.32
CA GLY A 69 -6.71 -25.23 1.30
C GLY A 69 -7.23 -26.64 1.58
N ALA A 70 -6.44 -27.44 2.27
CA ALA A 70 -6.80 -28.84 2.55
C ALA A 70 -8.11 -28.95 3.34
N LYS A 71 -8.90 -29.96 2.97
CA LYS A 71 -10.14 -30.34 3.66
C LYS A 71 -9.76 -30.95 5.03
N ASP A 72 -10.54 -30.65 6.05
CA ASP A 72 -10.37 -31.18 7.42
C ASP A 72 -9.06 -30.79 8.15
N THR A 73 -8.31 -29.80 7.64
CA THR A 73 -7.16 -29.24 8.37
C THR A 73 -7.58 -28.07 9.25
N PRO A 74 -6.79 -27.73 10.29
CA PRO A 74 -6.99 -26.49 11.07
C PRO A 74 -7.16 -25.27 10.15
N VAL A 75 -8.02 -24.33 10.57
CA VAL A 75 -8.38 -23.14 9.77
C VAL A 75 -7.14 -22.38 9.30
N MET A 76 -6.16 -22.16 10.18
CA MET A 76 -4.89 -21.48 9.87
C MET A 76 -3.74 -22.44 9.48
N ALA A 77 -4.05 -23.61 8.90
CA ALA A 77 -3.03 -24.49 8.35
C ALA A 77 -2.30 -23.85 7.16
N PHE A 78 -1.04 -24.26 6.95
CA PHE A 78 -0.26 -23.84 5.79
C PHE A 78 -1.02 -24.14 4.49
N GLY A 79 -1.07 -23.17 3.58
CA GLY A 79 -1.81 -23.28 2.32
C GLY A 79 -3.32 -22.98 2.40
N SER A 80 -3.84 -22.57 3.57
CA SER A 80 -5.19 -22.00 3.64
C SER A 80 -5.22 -20.59 3.04
N THR A 81 -6.14 -20.36 2.10
CA THR A 81 -6.39 -19.05 1.48
C THR A 81 -7.77 -18.55 1.88
N PHE A 82 -7.86 -17.29 2.30
CA PHE A 82 -9.10 -16.64 2.72
C PHE A 82 -9.46 -15.49 1.77
N MET A 83 -10.74 -15.31 1.53
CA MET A 83 -11.30 -14.05 1.04
C MET A 83 -11.82 -13.27 2.25
N ILE A 84 -11.42 -12.01 2.36
CA ILE A 84 -11.65 -11.15 3.52
C ILE A 84 -12.33 -9.87 3.05
N ASP A 85 -13.48 -9.55 3.65
CA ASP A 85 -14.27 -8.33 3.46
C ASP A 85 -14.61 -7.76 4.85
N ASP A 86 -13.55 -7.46 5.61
CA ASP A 86 -13.66 -7.03 7.01
C ASP A 86 -14.04 -5.55 7.14
N PRO A 87 -14.92 -5.20 8.11
CA PRO A 87 -15.24 -3.81 8.37
C PRO A 87 -14.05 -3.06 8.98
N LEU A 88 -13.90 -1.80 8.58
CA LEU A 88 -12.99 -0.84 9.24
C LEU A 88 -13.79 0.08 10.16
N THR A 89 -13.42 0.14 11.43
CA THR A 89 -14.09 0.99 12.44
C THR A 89 -13.12 1.89 13.19
N GLU A 90 -13.63 2.98 13.77
CA GLU A 90 -12.84 3.88 14.63
C GLU A 90 -12.58 3.30 16.02
N GLY A 91 -13.39 2.34 16.47
CA GLY A 91 -13.33 1.74 17.81
C GLY A 91 -13.14 0.22 17.79
N ARG A 92 -12.75 -0.32 18.96
CA ARG A 92 -12.50 -1.76 19.18
C ARG A 92 -13.75 -2.63 19.12
N GLU A 93 -14.90 -2.06 19.47
CA GLU A 93 -16.14 -2.82 19.43
C GLU A 93 -16.70 -2.75 18.01
N LEU A 94 -17.18 -3.88 17.49
CA LEU A 94 -17.95 -3.95 16.24
C LEU A 94 -19.16 -2.99 16.23
N THR A 95 -19.61 -2.56 17.42
CA THR A 95 -20.78 -1.71 17.64
C THR A 95 -20.51 -0.45 18.49
N SER A 96 -19.27 -0.01 18.71
CA SER A 96 -18.97 1.13 19.62
C SER A 96 -19.70 2.42 19.20
N LYS A 97 -20.15 3.31 20.12
CA LYS A 97 -19.77 3.55 21.56
C LYS A 97 -20.82 2.94 22.54
N LEU A 98 -20.54 2.32 23.71
CA LEU A 98 -19.68 2.71 24.87
C LEU A 98 -19.65 1.61 26.00
N VAL A 99 -18.58 1.61 26.84
CA VAL A 99 -18.45 1.36 28.32
C VAL A 99 -18.82 -0.01 28.95
N TRP A 100 -17.73 -0.69 29.33
CA TRP A 100 -17.55 -1.60 30.48
C TRP A 100 -17.99 -3.07 30.39
N GLN A 101 -17.22 -3.88 31.12
CA GLN A 101 -16.90 -5.30 30.99
C GLN A 101 -17.97 -6.26 31.53
N SER A 102 -18.00 -7.50 31.00
CA SER A 102 -18.52 -8.67 31.72
C SER A 102 -17.62 -9.90 31.49
N PRO A 103 -17.65 -10.90 32.41
CA PRO A 103 -16.54 -11.81 32.64
C PRO A 103 -16.60 -13.02 31.71
N GLY A 104 -15.63 -13.12 30.79
CA GLY A 104 -15.45 -14.32 29.97
C GLY A 104 -14.73 -14.08 28.64
N ASN A 105 -13.62 -13.32 28.63
CA ASN A 105 -12.82 -13.10 27.42
C ASN A 105 -11.46 -13.77 27.58
N VAL A 106 -11.11 -14.70 26.67
CA VAL A 106 -9.72 -15.19 26.57
C VAL A 106 -8.88 -14.04 26.01
N ARG A 107 -8.26 -13.29 26.91
CA ARG A 107 -7.21 -12.34 26.53
C ARG A 107 -5.94 -13.15 26.37
N PHE A 108 -5.42 -13.27 25.15
CA PHE A 108 -4.04 -13.71 24.96
C PHE A 108 -3.12 -12.70 25.62
N ARG A 109 -2.78 -12.95 26.89
CA ARG A 109 -1.76 -12.21 27.62
C ARG A 109 -0.47 -13.03 27.57
N GLY A 110 0.00 -13.27 26.35
CA GLY A 110 1.43 -13.54 26.13
C GLY A 110 2.25 -12.29 26.47
N PRO A 111 3.60 -12.36 26.45
CA PRO A 111 4.41 -11.15 26.46
C PRO A 111 3.86 -10.20 25.41
N LYS A 112 3.70 -8.91 25.75
CA LYS A 112 3.20 -7.87 24.83
C LYS A 112 4.07 -7.94 23.58
N GLN A 113 3.58 -8.62 22.54
CA GLN A 113 4.38 -8.82 21.34
C GLN A 113 4.58 -7.45 20.72
N PRO A 114 5.78 -7.15 20.20
CA PRO A 114 5.97 -5.94 19.44
C PRO A 114 4.93 -5.91 18.31
N PRO A 115 4.36 -4.73 18.00
CA PRO A 115 3.42 -4.61 16.90
C PRO A 115 4.06 -5.14 15.62
N ARG A 116 3.27 -5.84 14.81
CA ARG A 116 3.72 -6.26 13.48
C ARG A 116 3.84 -5.02 12.61
N VAL A 117 4.95 -4.89 11.91
CA VAL A 117 5.22 -3.75 11.02
C VAL A 117 5.05 -4.19 9.58
N SER A 118 4.22 -3.47 8.83
CA SER A 118 4.04 -3.67 7.39
C SER A 118 4.33 -2.38 6.65
N ASN A 119 5.01 -2.46 5.51
CA ASN A 119 5.28 -1.28 4.68
C ASN A 119 4.03 -0.93 3.85
N VAL A 120 3.76 0.37 3.72
CA VAL A 120 2.79 0.85 2.73
C VAL A 120 3.50 0.90 1.38
N VAL A 121 3.09 0.01 0.48
CA VAL A 121 3.75 -0.20 -0.83
C VAL A 121 3.30 0.80 -1.89
N GLY A 122 2.17 1.47 -1.66
CA GLY A 122 1.65 2.52 -2.54
C GLY A 122 0.28 3.01 -2.11
N GLY A 123 -0.32 3.86 -2.93
CA GLY A 123 -1.68 4.35 -2.74
C GLY A 123 -2.21 5.02 -4.00
N SER A 124 -3.52 5.27 -4.01
CA SER A 124 -4.24 5.89 -5.12
C SER A 124 -5.06 7.09 -4.61
N GLY A 125 -5.61 7.88 -5.54
CA GLY A 125 -6.46 9.03 -5.18
C GLY A 125 -5.75 10.03 -4.26
N LEU A 126 -6.35 10.28 -3.09
CA LEU A 126 -5.81 11.19 -2.07
C LEU A 126 -4.47 10.72 -1.50
N PHE A 127 -4.18 9.43 -1.56
CA PHE A 127 -2.93 8.82 -1.08
C PHE A 127 -2.03 8.40 -2.25
N ARG A 128 -2.16 9.04 -3.42
CA ARG A 128 -1.31 8.73 -4.57
C ARG A 128 0.17 8.99 -4.25
N LEU A 129 1.01 8.01 -4.57
CA LEU A 129 2.45 7.99 -4.21
C LEU A 129 2.70 7.93 -2.69
N ALA A 130 1.71 7.51 -1.90
CA ALA A 130 1.90 7.33 -0.47
C ALA A 130 3.00 6.31 -0.18
N ARG A 131 3.87 6.66 0.77
CA ARG A 131 4.90 5.79 1.37
C ARG A 131 4.79 5.89 2.88
N GLY A 132 5.12 4.82 3.58
CA GLY A 132 4.98 4.78 5.03
C GLY A 132 4.98 3.38 5.61
N TYR A 133 4.48 3.26 6.83
CA TYR A 133 4.38 1.98 7.52
C TYR A 133 3.09 1.89 8.35
N ALA A 134 2.65 0.67 8.57
CA ALA A 134 1.52 0.31 9.41
C ALA A 134 2.00 -0.52 10.59
N LEU A 135 1.54 -0.16 11.78
CA LEU A 135 1.71 -0.93 13.01
C LEU A 135 0.40 -1.65 13.30
N ALA A 136 0.45 -2.98 13.31
CA ALA A 136 -0.69 -3.83 13.60
C ALA A 136 -0.54 -4.47 14.99
N HIS A 137 -1.55 -4.29 15.83
CA HIS A 137 -1.60 -4.85 17.17
C HIS A 137 -2.92 -5.60 17.39
N THR A 138 -2.85 -6.90 17.61
CA THR A 138 -4.03 -7.71 17.92
C THR A 138 -4.54 -7.35 19.32
N VAL A 139 -5.73 -6.76 19.41
CA VAL A 139 -6.30 -6.28 20.68
C VAL A 139 -7.24 -7.31 21.31
N TRP A 140 -7.87 -8.15 20.50
CA TRP A 140 -8.77 -9.22 20.92
C TRP A 140 -8.71 -10.39 19.96
N PHE A 141 -8.87 -11.61 20.49
CA PHE A 141 -8.87 -12.85 19.72
C PHE A 141 -9.64 -13.93 20.49
N ASP A 142 -10.62 -14.56 19.86
CA ASP A 142 -11.33 -15.72 20.41
C ASP A 142 -10.74 -17.03 19.89
N VAL A 143 -10.37 -17.92 20.82
CA VAL A 143 -9.76 -19.22 20.48
C VAL A 143 -10.72 -20.17 19.79
N LYS A 144 -12.01 -20.13 20.16
CA LYS A 144 -13.00 -21.09 19.69
C LYS A 144 -13.45 -20.73 18.29
N THR A 145 -13.80 -19.45 18.09
CA THR A 145 -14.31 -18.97 16.80
C THR A 145 -13.20 -18.54 15.84
N LYS A 146 -12.02 -18.20 16.38
CA LYS A 146 -10.90 -17.58 15.65
C LYS A 146 -11.15 -16.14 15.22
N ASP A 147 -12.24 -15.53 15.70
CA ASP A 147 -12.52 -14.13 15.41
C ASP A 147 -11.49 -13.22 16.08
N THR A 148 -11.08 -12.17 15.38
CA THR A 148 -9.96 -11.32 15.79
C THR A 148 -10.26 -9.85 15.55
N THR A 149 -9.90 -9.00 16.50
CA THR A 149 -9.85 -7.54 16.28
C THR A 149 -8.40 -7.07 16.30
N VAL A 150 -8.00 -6.37 15.24
CA VAL A 150 -6.64 -5.85 15.05
C VAL A 150 -6.67 -4.33 14.95
N GLU A 151 -5.94 -3.67 15.83
CA GLU A 151 -5.72 -2.23 15.81
C GLU A 151 -4.60 -1.88 14.83
N TYR A 152 -4.86 -0.93 13.94
CA TYR A 152 -3.89 -0.43 12.97
C TYR A 152 -3.61 1.05 13.19
N ASN A 153 -2.32 1.38 13.27
CA ASN A 153 -1.82 2.74 13.20
C ASN A 153 -0.98 2.87 11.93
N VAL A 154 -1.43 3.67 10.96
CA VAL A 154 -0.76 3.84 9.67
C VAL A 154 -0.21 5.25 9.56
N TYR A 155 1.09 5.38 9.32
CA TYR A 155 1.79 6.64 9.14
C TYR A 155 2.20 6.79 7.69
N LEU A 156 1.71 7.84 7.02
CA LEU A 156 1.87 8.06 5.59
C LEU A 156 2.51 9.41 5.31
N VAL A 157 3.33 9.43 4.27
CA VAL A 157 3.78 10.63 3.57
C VAL A 157 3.27 10.56 2.13
N HIS A 158 2.56 11.59 1.67
CA HIS A 158 1.94 11.67 0.34
C HIS A 158 1.86 13.12 -0.15
N TYR A 159 1.19 13.39 -1.28
CA TYR A 159 1.17 14.71 -1.95
C TYR A 159 -0.25 15.14 -2.38
#